data_AF-A0A2X3GS02-F1
#
_entry.id   AF-A0A2X3GS02-F1
#
_cell.length_a   1.000
_cell.length_b   1.000
_cell.length_c   1.000
_cell.angle_alpha   90.00
_cell.angle_beta   90.00
_cell.angle_gamma   90.00
#
_symmetry.space_group_name_H-M   'P 1'
#
loop_
_entity.id
_entity.type
_entity.pdbx_description
1 polymer ?
#
loop_
_entity_poly.entity_id
_entity_poly.type
_entity_poly.pdbx_seq_one_letter_code
_entity_poly.pdbx_strand_id
1 'polypeptide(L)' 'MKARPERITESEFLWQHNQDPMAVDKLAEGIRKFAIDQENWEKMIDELL' A
#
# COMPACT_ATOMS: atom_id res chain seq x y z
N MET A 1 -13.80 9.82 -24.83
CA MET A 1 -13.59 9.78 -23.36
C MET A 1 -14.05 8.42 -22.85
N LYS A 2 -13.25 7.73 -22.02
CA LYS A 2 -13.64 6.44 -21.44
C LYS A 2 -14.63 6.70 -20.30
N ALA A 3 -15.74 5.97 -20.26
CA ALA A 3 -16.74 6.11 -19.20
C ALA A 3 -16.12 5.75 -17.83
N ARG A 4 -16.55 6.44 -16.77
CA ARG A 4 -16.12 6.16 -15.40
C ARG A 4 -16.60 4.74 -15.01
N PRO A 5 -15.73 3.91 -14.41
CA PRO A 5 -16.14 2.59 -13.92
C PRO A 5 -17.18 2.70 -12.81
N GLU A 6 -18.01 1.67 -12.68
CA GLU A 6 -19.00 1.54 -11.61
C GLU A 6 -18.30 1.45 -10.25
N ARG A 7 -19.02 1.88 -9.20
CA ARG A 7 -18.52 1.75 -7.83
C ARG A 7 -18.59 0.29 -7.42
N ILE A 8 -17.53 -0.21 -6.81
CA ILE A 8 -17.52 -1.51 -6.13
C ILE A 8 -17.63 -1.30 -4.62
N THR A 9 -18.18 -2.29 -3.93
CA THR A 9 -18.21 -2.34 -2.47
C THR A 9 -16.83 -2.76 -1.91
N GLU A 10 -16.62 -2.54 -0.61
CA GLU A 10 -15.40 -2.97 0.06
C GLU A 10 -15.21 -4.49 -0.01
N SER A 11 -16.28 -5.27 0.20
CA SER A 11 -16.21 -6.74 0.13
C SER A 11 -15.83 -7.24 -1.27
N GLU A 12 -16.36 -6.62 -2.33
CA GLU A 12 -15.99 -6.95 -3.72
C GLU A 12 -14.53 -6.59 -4.01
N PHE A 13 -14.05 -5.43 -3.52
CA PHE A 13 -12.66 -5.04 -3.64
C PHE A 13 -11.72 -6.04 -2.96
N LEU A 14 -11.99 -6.38 -1.69
CA LEU A 14 -11.16 -7.32 -0.93
C LEU A 14 -11.17 -8.72 -1.57
N TRP A 15 -12.34 -9.19 -2.02
CA TRP A 15 -12.43 -10.46 -2.72
C TRP A 15 -11.57 -10.49 -3.98
N GLN A 16 -11.72 -9.49 -4.86
CA GLN A 16 -10.95 -9.39 -6.12
C GLN A 16 -9.45 -9.23 -5.86
N HIS A 17 -9.06 -8.38 -4.91
CA HIS A 17 -7.65 -8.17 -4.54
C HIS A 17 -7.00 -9.46 -4.06
N ASN A 18 -7.69 -10.22 -3.21
CA ASN A 18 -7.18 -11.47 -2.66
C ASN A 18 -7.09 -12.62 -3.68
N GLN A 19 -7.63 -12.46 -4.90
CA GLN A 19 -7.41 -13.43 -5.99
C GLN A 19 -6.06 -13.26 -6.69
N ASP A 20 -5.35 -12.14 -6.45
CA ASP A 20 -4.02 -11.88 -7.03
C ASP A 20 -2.95 -11.97 -5.92
N PRO A 21 -2.24 -13.10 -5.78
CA PRO A 21 -1.21 -13.27 -4.77
C PRO A 21 -0.11 -12.22 -4.84
N MET A 22 0.25 -11.77 -6.06
CA MET A 22 1.29 -10.77 -6.25
C MET A 22 0.84 -9.40 -5.77
N ALA A 23 -0.42 -9.01 -6.03
CA ALA A 23 -0.97 -7.76 -5.54
C ALA A 23 -1.01 -7.71 -4.00
N VAL A 24 -1.45 -8.82 -3.36
CA VAL A 24 -1.48 -8.94 -1.90
C VAL A 24 -0.08 -8.80 -1.31
N ASP A 25 0.88 -9.57 -1.84
CA ASP A 25 2.25 -9.59 -1.32
C ASP A 25 2.93 -8.22 -1.51
N LYS A 26 2.79 -7.61 -2.69
CA LYS A 26 3.44 -6.33 -2.99
C LYS A 26 2.83 -5.16 -2.25
N LEU A 27 1.51 -5.16 -2.01
CA LEU A 27 0.88 -4.15 -1.16
C LEU A 27 1.45 -4.22 0.25
N ALA A 28 1.49 -5.41 0.85
CA ALA A 28 1.98 -5.58 2.21
C ALA A 28 3.50 -5.30 2.32
N GLU A 29 4.29 -5.72 1.32
CA GLU A 29 5.73 -5.45 1.25
C GLU A 29 6.00 -3.94 1.14
N GLY A 30 5.27 -3.23 0.28
CA GLY A 30 5.42 -1.79 0.08
C GLY A 30 5.15 -1.00 1.36
N ILE A 31 4.07 -1.31 2.07
CA ILE A 31 3.72 -0.67 3.35
C ILE A 31 4.86 -0.85 4.37
N ARG A 32 5.40 -2.07 4.50
CA ARG A 32 6.50 -2.34 5.44
C ARG A 32 7.78 -1.58 5.07
N LYS A 33 8.12 -1.52 3.77
CA LYS A 33 9.31 -0.80 3.31
C LYS A 33 9.21 0.70 3.56
N PHE A 34 8.06 1.30 3.28
CA PHE A 34 7.86 2.71 3.58
C PHE A 34 7.92 3.03 5.07
N ALA A 35 7.40 2.14 5.93
CA ALA A 35 7.54 2.30 7.38
C ALA A 35 9.01 2.28 7.83
N ILE A 36 9.81 1.34 7.30
CA ILE A 36 11.26 1.28 7.58
C ILE A 36 11.96 2.55 7.10
N ASP A 37 11.65 3.02 5.89
CA ASP A 37 12.24 4.24 5.34
C ASP A 37 11.86 5.47 6.17
N GLN A 38 10.63 5.52 6.69
CA GLN A 38 10.18 6.57 7.61
C GLN A 38 10.97 6.53 8.92
N GLU A 39 11.10 5.37 9.56
CA GLU A 39 11.89 5.24 10.81
C GLU A 39 13.36 5.62 10.62
N ASN A 40 13.95 5.24 9.48
CA ASN A 40 15.33 5.61 9.16
C ASN A 40 15.48 7.11 8.95
N TRP A 41 14.50 7.74 8.29
CA TRP A 41 14.49 9.19 8.11
C TRP A 41 14.34 9.93 9.44
N GLU A 42 13.41 9.49 10.30
CA GLU A 42 13.22 10.06 11.64
C GLU A 42 14.51 9.98 12.48
N LYS A 43 15.21 8.83 12.49
CA LYS A 43 16.52 8.68 13.16
C LYS A 43 17.56 9.66 12.62
N MET A 44 17.65 9.83 11.31
CA MET A 44 18.59 10.77 10.70
C MET A 44 18.29 12.21 11.12
N ILE A 45 17.01 12.59 11.22
CA ILE A 45 16.62 13.92 11.69
C ILE A 45 16.98 14.08 13.18
N ASP A 46 16.73 13.07 14.01
CA ASP A 46 17.06 13.09 15.43
C ASP A 46 18.57 13.25 15.68
N GLU A 47 19.43 12.65 14.84
CA GLU A 47 20.89 12.79 14.94
C GLU A 47 21.40 14.20 14.55
N LEU A 48 20.60 14.97 13.80
CA LEU A 48 20.94 16.32 13.35
C LEU A 48 20.42 17.43 14.29
N LEU A 49 19.64 17.07 15.32
CA LEU A 49 19.06 17.97 16.32
C LEU A 49 19.85 17.93 17.64
#